data_AF-K2SC04-F1
#
_entry.id   AF-K2SC04-F1
#
_cell.length_a   1.000
_cell.length_b   1.000
_cell.length_c   1.000
_cell.angle_alpha   90.00
_cell.angle_beta   90.00
_cell.angle_gamma   90.00
#
_symmetry.space_group_name_H-M   'P 1'
#
loop_
_entity.id
_entity.type
_entity.pdbx_description
1 polymer ?
#
loop_
_entity_poly.entity_id
_entity_poly.type
_entity_poly.pdbx_seq_one_letter_code
_entity_poly.pdbx_strand_id
1 'polypeptide(L)'
;MATPQDEVQLTPHSSPDSGFGAFHVEDISALNPKVVKYIPSEGQEPPPKKEGEYEVDHKIPIETQSDNRVIVEQDIRPALLWSRIRRIHKEAFSEFLGTFVLLLFGDGVVAQVVLSNGEKGDYQSISWGWGLGVMLGVYCSGYSGAHINPAVTFAHCVFRKFPWRKFPIYMIAQVLGAMCASAVVYGNYISAIDNYEGYGVRTVPGYSNTSSAGIFCTYPAEFMTRTGMFFSEFIASAILMLVIFALKDDDNIGAGPLTPLALFFLIFGIGACFGWETGYAINLARDFGPRLMSYMLGYGTNVWKAGNYYFWIPMVAPFFGTTFGGFLYDLLLNDGDTPVNTPWIGLKRLVPGALTHAKRRRSSHEINGSPV
;
A
#
# COMPACT_ATOMS: atom_id res chain seq x y z
N MET A 1 -6.21 -33.12 -64.98
CA MET A 1 -6.11 -31.66 -64.80
C MET A 1 -7.31 -31.23 -64.00
N ALA A 2 -7.13 -31.07 -62.70
CA ALA A 2 -8.20 -30.71 -61.76
C ALA A 2 -7.95 -29.29 -61.25
N THR A 3 -8.96 -28.45 -61.39
CA THR A 3 -9.07 -27.09 -60.85
C THR A 3 -9.44 -27.12 -59.37
N PRO A 4 -8.86 -26.24 -58.52
CA PRO A 4 -9.48 -25.73 -57.30
C PRO A 4 -9.77 -24.21 -57.48
N GLN A 5 -11.03 -23.76 -57.51
CA GLN A 5 -11.88 -23.34 -56.38
C GLN A 5 -11.37 -22.12 -55.59
N ASP A 6 -12.20 -21.08 -55.65
CA ASP A 6 -12.02 -19.69 -55.21
C ASP A 6 -11.93 -19.50 -53.69
N GLU A 7 -11.09 -18.53 -53.30
CA GLU A 7 -10.95 -17.97 -51.95
C GLU A 7 -12.22 -17.22 -51.51
N VAL A 8 -12.74 -17.56 -50.33
CA VAL A 8 -13.76 -16.76 -49.61
C VAL A 8 -13.06 -15.96 -48.51
N GLN A 9 -13.08 -14.63 -48.66
CA GLN A 9 -12.62 -13.66 -47.67
C GLN A 9 -13.54 -13.67 -46.43
N LEU A 10 -12.94 -13.72 -45.23
CA LEU A 10 -13.61 -13.50 -43.95
C LEU A 10 -13.13 -12.18 -43.34
N THR A 11 -14.05 -11.21 -43.24
CA THR A 11 -13.88 -9.95 -42.50
C THR A 11 -14.20 -10.16 -41.01
N PRO A 12 -13.44 -9.58 -40.05
CA PRO A 12 -13.83 -9.57 -38.65
C PRO A 12 -14.80 -8.42 -38.37
N HIS A 13 -15.98 -8.76 -37.87
CA HIS A 13 -16.95 -7.81 -37.34
C HIS A 13 -16.46 -7.21 -36.01
N SER A 14 -16.42 -5.89 -35.96
CA SER A 14 -16.33 -5.08 -34.76
C SER A 14 -17.67 -5.05 -34.00
N SER A 15 -17.61 -5.08 -32.67
CA SER A 15 -18.71 -4.65 -31.80
C SER A 15 -18.16 -3.79 -30.65
N PRO A 16 -18.97 -2.85 -30.11
CA PRO A 16 -18.48 -1.59 -29.56
C PRO A 16 -18.75 -1.39 -28.05
N ASP A 17 -18.13 -0.34 -27.51
CA ASP A 17 -18.55 0.47 -26.35
C ASP A 17 -18.48 -0.12 -24.91
N SER A 18 -17.32 0.06 -24.27
CA SER A 18 -17.18 0.13 -22.81
C SER A 18 -17.36 1.57 -22.31
N GLY A 19 -18.61 2.01 -22.19
CA GLY A 19 -18.96 3.31 -21.61
C GLY A 19 -19.05 3.29 -20.08
N PHE A 20 -17.96 3.60 -19.37
CA PHE A 20 -18.04 4.03 -17.96
C PHE A 20 -18.44 5.50 -17.90
N GLY A 21 -19.74 5.74 -17.76
CA GLY A 21 -20.33 7.06 -17.51
C GLY A 21 -20.09 7.57 -16.08
N ALA A 22 -19.92 8.88 -15.98
CA ALA A 22 -19.57 9.65 -14.79
C ALA A 22 -20.61 9.57 -13.65
N PHE A 23 -20.14 9.56 -12.40
CA PHE A 23 -20.97 9.75 -11.21
C PHE A 23 -21.16 11.24 -10.93
N HIS A 24 -22.41 11.70 -11.03
CA HIS A 24 -22.88 12.97 -10.44
C HIS A 24 -23.41 12.69 -9.03
N VAL A 25 -22.98 13.50 -8.07
CA VAL A 25 -23.46 13.48 -6.68
C VAL A 25 -24.71 14.36 -6.62
N GLU A 26 -25.87 13.78 -6.30
CA GLU A 26 -27.01 14.50 -5.70
C GLU A 26 -27.92 13.54 -4.91
N ASP A 27 -28.28 14.01 -3.72
CA ASP A 27 -29.41 13.65 -2.85
C ASP A 27 -29.49 12.29 -2.13
N ILE A 28 -28.96 12.32 -0.90
CA ILE A 28 -29.37 11.47 0.23
C ILE A 28 -30.75 11.91 0.71
N SER A 29 -31.84 11.36 0.14
CA SER A 29 -33.13 11.16 0.84
C SER A 29 -34.20 10.62 -0.11
N ALA A 30 -34.37 9.28 -0.17
CA ALA A 30 -35.67 8.59 -0.37
C ALA A 30 -35.42 7.13 -0.75
N LEU A 31 -35.39 6.22 0.23
CA LEU A 31 -35.60 4.80 -0.03
C LEU A 31 -36.69 4.30 0.92
N ASN A 32 -37.89 4.15 0.37
CA ASN A 32 -38.98 3.42 1.00
C ASN A 32 -39.50 2.40 -0.04
N PRO A 33 -39.18 1.09 0.07
CA PRO A 33 -39.65 0.13 -0.92
C PRO A 33 -41.02 -0.46 -0.50
N LYS A 34 -41.99 -0.36 -1.42
CA LYS A 34 -43.28 -1.06 -1.33
C LYS A 34 -43.06 -2.58 -1.37
N VAL A 35 -43.68 -3.30 -0.44
CA VAL A 35 -43.67 -4.76 -0.35
C VAL A 35 -44.75 -5.35 -1.26
N VAL A 36 -44.39 -6.30 -2.13
CA VAL A 36 -45.34 -7.20 -2.81
C VAL A 36 -45.09 -8.62 -2.29
N LYS A 37 -46.12 -9.26 -1.73
CA LYS A 37 -46.09 -10.67 -1.26
C LYS A 37 -46.61 -11.59 -2.36
N TYR A 38 -45.96 -12.75 -2.56
CA TYR A 38 -46.46 -13.85 -3.38
C TYR A 38 -46.92 -15.02 -2.49
N ILE A 39 -48.03 -15.67 -2.86
CA ILE A 39 -48.59 -16.88 -2.23
C ILE A 39 -48.40 -18.03 -3.25
N PRO A 40 -47.78 -19.16 -2.90
CA PRO A 40 -47.62 -20.29 -3.83
C PRO A 40 -48.94 -21.07 -3.98
N SER A 41 -49.21 -21.55 -5.20
CA SER A 41 -50.34 -22.43 -5.54
C SER A 41 -50.08 -23.87 -5.11
N GLU A 42 -51.10 -24.53 -4.57
CA GLU A 42 -51.11 -25.92 -4.11
C GLU A 42 -50.69 -26.92 -5.19
N GLY A 43 -49.90 -27.94 -4.81
CA GLY A 43 -49.91 -29.23 -5.55
C GLY A 43 -48.57 -29.86 -5.98
N GLN A 44 -47.40 -29.42 -5.51
CA GLN A 44 -46.14 -30.15 -5.78
C GLN A 44 -45.37 -30.45 -4.50
N GLU A 45 -45.33 -31.74 -4.15
CA GLU A 45 -44.46 -32.25 -3.08
C GLU A 45 -42.99 -32.28 -3.55
N PRO A 46 -42.03 -31.88 -2.71
CA PRO A 46 -40.61 -31.97 -3.03
C PRO A 46 -40.12 -33.43 -3.00
N PRO A 47 -39.11 -33.80 -3.80
CA PRO A 47 -38.60 -35.18 -3.87
C PRO A 47 -37.86 -35.60 -2.59
N PRO A 48 -37.80 -36.92 -2.29
CA PRO A 48 -37.34 -37.41 -0.99
C PRO A 48 -35.81 -37.31 -0.83
N LYS A 49 -35.36 -36.94 0.36
CA LYS A 49 -33.94 -36.92 0.75
C LYS A 49 -33.44 -38.35 1.00
N LYS A 50 -32.30 -38.72 0.41
CA LYS A 50 -31.54 -39.91 0.84
C LYS A 50 -30.89 -39.62 2.18
N GLU A 51 -31.10 -40.51 3.15
CA GLU A 51 -30.45 -40.45 4.46
C GLU A 51 -29.00 -40.93 4.39
N GLY A 52 -28.12 -40.22 5.09
CA GLY A 52 -26.79 -40.70 5.47
C GLY A 52 -25.63 -39.96 4.82
N GLU A 53 -25.26 -38.80 5.37
CA GLU A 53 -23.86 -38.33 5.38
C GLU A 53 -23.73 -37.21 6.44
N TYR A 54 -23.01 -37.51 7.52
CA TYR A 54 -22.48 -36.51 8.44
C TYR A 54 -21.16 -36.04 7.85
N GLU A 55 -21.14 -34.88 7.19
CA GLU A 55 -19.90 -34.23 6.76
C GLU A 55 -19.94 -32.75 7.17
N VAL A 56 -19.07 -32.38 8.10
CA VAL A 56 -18.76 -30.98 8.43
C VAL A 56 -17.93 -30.46 7.27
N ASP A 57 -18.55 -29.72 6.36
CA ASP A 57 -17.92 -29.32 5.12
C ASP A 57 -17.87 -27.79 4.98
N HIS A 58 -16.67 -27.24 5.17
CA HIS A 58 -16.32 -25.91 4.67
C HIS A 58 -16.10 -25.99 3.15
N LYS A 59 -17.15 -26.26 2.37
CA LYS A 59 -17.09 -26.15 0.90
C LYS A 59 -17.72 -24.85 0.42
N ILE A 60 -16.90 -24.09 -0.31
CA ILE A 60 -17.32 -23.00 -1.19
C ILE A 60 -18.35 -23.59 -2.17
N PRO A 61 -19.54 -22.99 -2.36
CA PRO A 61 -20.53 -23.55 -3.26
C PRO A 61 -20.01 -23.54 -4.70
N ILE A 62 -19.98 -24.72 -5.32
CA ILE A 62 -19.90 -24.86 -6.77
C ILE A 62 -21.26 -24.39 -7.32
N GLU A 63 -21.25 -23.32 -8.11
CA GLU A 63 -22.44 -22.84 -8.81
C GLU A 63 -22.93 -23.89 -9.82
N THR A 64 -24.03 -24.56 -9.50
CA THR A 64 -24.87 -25.18 -10.53
C THR A 64 -25.70 -24.09 -11.18
N GLN A 65 -25.39 -23.84 -12.44
CA GLN A 65 -26.03 -22.89 -13.33
C GLN A 65 -27.53 -23.23 -13.52
N SER A 66 -28.42 -22.55 -12.79
CA SER A 66 -29.81 -22.28 -13.22
C SER A 66 -30.44 -21.23 -12.31
N ASP A 67 -31.10 -20.25 -12.92
CA ASP A 67 -31.83 -19.10 -12.37
C ASP A 67 -31.04 -17.87 -11.90
N ASN A 68 -31.06 -16.86 -12.77
CA ASN A 68 -30.69 -15.45 -12.53
C ASN A 68 -31.61 -14.80 -11.48
N ARG A 69 -31.42 -15.15 -10.21
CA ARG A 69 -31.86 -14.33 -9.07
C ARG A 69 -30.71 -14.23 -8.09
N VAL A 70 -29.95 -13.15 -8.20
CA VAL A 70 -29.03 -12.72 -7.14
C VAL A 70 -29.90 -12.40 -5.92
N ILE A 71 -30.04 -13.37 -5.02
CA ILE A 71 -30.52 -13.09 -3.67
C ILE A 71 -29.37 -12.32 -3.03
N VAL A 72 -29.47 -10.99 -3.03
CA VAL A 72 -28.69 -10.18 -2.11
C VAL A 72 -29.26 -10.51 -0.74
N GLU A 73 -28.69 -11.52 -0.10
CA GLU A 73 -28.93 -11.79 1.30
C GLU A 73 -28.41 -10.56 2.05
N GLN A 74 -29.31 -9.58 2.25
CA GLN A 74 -29.05 -8.50 3.18
C GLN A 74 -28.74 -9.19 4.49
N ASP A 75 -27.51 -9.03 4.97
CA ASP A 75 -27.07 -9.60 6.21
C ASP A 75 -27.91 -8.94 7.33
N ILE A 76 -29.07 -9.52 7.67
CA ILE A 76 -29.99 -9.09 8.76
C ILE A 76 -29.37 -9.46 10.11
N ARG A 77 -28.06 -9.33 10.25
CA ARG A 77 -27.44 -9.27 11.57
C ARG A 77 -27.68 -7.86 12.08
N PRO A 78 -28.24 -7.64 13.29
CA PRO A 78 -28.27 -6.32 13.88
C PRO A 78 -26.83 -5.82 13.84
N ALA A 79 -26.56 -4.80 13.03
CA ALA A 79 -25.20 -4.44 12.70
C ALA A 79 -24.53 -3.97 13.98
N LEU A 80 -23.85 -4.91 14.66
CA LEU A 80 -23.14 -4.72 15.92
C LEU A 80 -22.27 -3.47 15.75
N LEU A 81 -22.25 -2.61 16.76
CA LEU A 81 -21.53 -1.33 16.69
C LEU A 81 -20.10 -1.52 16.16
N TRP A 82 -19.42 -2.57 16.62
CA TRP A 82 -18.09 -2.96 16.16
C TRP A 82 -18.04 -3.27 14.65
N SER A 83 -18.99 -4.04 14.12
CA SER A 83 -19.06 -4.35 12.69
C SER A 83 -19.22 -3.08 11.83
N ARG A 84 -19.96 -2.07 12.33
CA ARG A 84 -20.10 -0.77 11.65
C ARG A 84 -18.79 0.01 11.69
N ILE A 85 -18.15 0.14 12.86
CA ILE A 85 -16.87 0.83 13.02
C ILE A 85 -15.80 0.20 12.11
N ARG A 86 -15.68 -1.12 12.14
CA ARG A 86 -14.72 -1.89 11.31
C ARG A 86 -14.96 -1.68 9.83
N ARG A 87 -16.22 -1.61 9.39
CA ARG A 87 -16.54 -1.39 7.98
C ARG A 87 -16.18 0.02 7.52
N ILE A 88 -16.42 1.03 8.37
CA ILE A 88 -16.11 2.44 8.06
C ILE A 88 -14.59 2.67 8.01
N HIS A 89 -13.85 2.10 8.95
CA HIS A 89 -12.40 2.32 9.09
C HIS A 89 -11.57 1.17 8.52
N LYS A 90 -12.15 0.37 7.61
CA LYS A 90 -11.54 -0.87 7.12
C LYS A 90 -10.16 -0.62 6.49
N GLU A 91 -10.02 0.44 5.70
CA GLU A 91 -8.75 0.83 5.08
C GLU A 91 -7.70 1.21 6.12
N ALA A 92 -8.07 2.03 7.12
CA ALA A 92 -7.17 2.42 8.20
C ALA A 92 -6.71 1.21 9.02
N PHE A 93 -7.61 0.30 9.38
CA PHE A 93 -7.23 -0.94 10.06
C PHE A 93 -6.34 -1.84 9.19
N SER A 94 -6.57 -1.85 7.88
CA SER A 94 -5.75 -2.61 6.93
C SER A 94 -4.32 -2.05 6.87
N GLU A 95 -4.16 -0.73 6.80
CA GLU A 95 -2.85 -0.06 6.84
C GLU A 95 -2.14 -0.26 8.17
N PHE A 96 -2.87 -0.12 9.29
CA PHE A 96 -2.33 -0.41 10.63
C PHE A 96 -1.80 -1.84 10.70
N LEU A 97 -2.59 -2.83 10.28
CA LEU A 97 -2.21 -4.24 10.38
C LEU A 97 -1.06 -4.59 9.42
N GLY A 98 -1.06 -4.04 8.21
CA GLY A 98 0.02 -4.24 7.25
C GLY A 98 1.35 -3.68 7.76
N THR A 99 1.37 -2.44 8.25
CA THR A 99 2.57 -1.84 8.84
C THR A 99 2.97 -2.55 10.14
N PHE A 100 2.01 -3.00 10.95
CA PHE A 100 2.30 -3.80 12.14
C PHE A 100 3.04 -5.10 11.80
N VAL A 101 2.55 -5.87 10.82
CA VAL A 101 3.21 -7.10 10.37
C VAL A 101 4.58 -6.81 9.75
N LEU A 102 4.70 -5.77 8.93
CA LEU A 102 5.97 -5.33 8.38
C LEU A 102 7.04 -5.13 9.47
N LEU A 103 6.71 -4.37 10.51
CA LEU A 103 7.64 -4.04 11.58
C LEU A 103 7.91 -5.22 12.53
N LEU A 104 6.95 -6.13 12.75
CA LEU A 104 7.21 -7.35 13.53
C LEU A 104 8.35 -8.18 12.93
N PHE A 105 8.33 -8.36 11.60
CA PHE A 105 9.39 -9.09 10.90
C PHE A 105 10.67 -8.27 10.79
N GLY A 106 10.56 -6.99 10.43
CA GLY A 106 11.70 -6.08 10.28
C GLY A 106 12.49 -5.86 11.57
N ASP A 107 11.83 -5.39 12.64
CA ASP A 107 12.48 -5.17 13.93
C ASP A 107 12.87 -6.51 14.58
N GLY A 108 12.05 -7.54 14.40
CA GLY A 108 12.32 -8.88 14.95
C GLY A 108 13.61 -9.50 14.41
N VAL A 109 13.87 -9.41 13.10
CA VAL A 109 15.12 -9.92 12.54
C VAL A 109 16.33 -9.11 12.99
N VAL A 110 16.20 -7.78 13.11
CA VAL A 110 17.29 -6.93 13.63
C VAL A 110 17.57 -7.26 15.10
N ALA A 111 16.53 -7.41 15.92
CA ALA A 111 16.66 -7.82 17.32
C ALA A 111 17.39 -9.15 17.45
N GLN A 112 17.00 -10.15 16.65
CA GLN A 112 17.64 -11.46 16.65
C GLN A 112 19.13 -11.37 16.29
N VAL A 113 19.50 -10.63 15.24
CA VAL A 113 20.90 -10.50 14.83
C VAL A 113 21.73 -9.73 15.86
N VAL A 114 21.25 -8.56 16.30
CA VAL A 114 21.98 -7.69 17.23
C VAL A 114 22.15 -8.36 18.59
N LEU A 115 21.06 -8.84 19.18
CA LEU A 115 21.06 -9.34 20.56
C LEU A 115 21.72 -10.73 20.69
N SER A 116 21.85 -11.47 19.57
CA SER A 116 22.63 -12.72 19.53
C SER A 116 24.11 -12.50 19.17
N ASN A 117 24.59 -11.27 19.10
CA ASN A 117 25.95 -10.94 18.63
C ASN A 117 26.29 -11.57 17.25
N GLY A 118 25.30 -11.66 16.35
CA GLY A 118 25.46 -12.25 15.03
C GLY A 118 25.43 -13.79 14.98
N GLU A 119 25.21 -14.48 16.10
CA GLU A 119 25.13 -15.95 16.09
C GLU A 119 23.86 -16.49 15.42
N LYS A 120 22.78 -15.70 15.41
CA LYS A 120 21.47 -16.06 14.84
C LYS A 120 21.10 -15.23 13.61
N GLY A 121 22.11 -14.86 12.82
CA GLY A 121 21.94 -14.24 11.52
C GLY A 121 22.95 -13.11 11.28
N ASP A 122 22.87 -12.54 10.09
CA ASP A 122 23.73 -11.46 9.61
C ASP A 122 22.92 -10.40 8.83
N TYR A 123 23.63 -9.49 8.16
CA TYR A 123 23.01 -8.44 7.35
C TYR A 123 22.11 -8.98 6.21
N GLN A 124 22.45 -10.14 5.62
CA GLN A 124 21.60 -10.76 4.61
C GLN A 124 20.30 -11.26 5.22
N SER A 125 20.37 -11.90 6.40
CA SER A 125 19.16 -12.30 7.12
C SER A 125 18.24 -11.12 7.43
N ILE A 126 18.80 -9.95 7.79
CA ILE A 126 18.05 -8.71 7.99
C ILE A 126 17.33 -8.31 6.70
N SER A 127 18.04 -8.30 5.57
CA SER A 127 17.46 -7.94 4.26
C SER A 127 16.32 -8.89 3.86
N TRP A 128 16.47 -10.20 4.11
CA TRP A 128 15.40 -11.18 3.91
C TRP A 128 14.19 -10.92 4.82
N GLY A 129 14.41 -10.65 6.11
CA GLY A 129 13.35 -10.39 7.07
C GLY A 129 12.52 -9.15 6.72
N TRP A 130 13.16 -8.06 6.30
CA TRP A 130 12.45 -6.86 5.83
C TRP A 130 11.64 -7.11 4.56
N GLY A 131 12.20 -7.84 3.59
CA GLY A 131 11.45 -8.25 2.40
C GLY A 131 10.22 -9.08 2.75
N LEU A 132 10.36 -10.08 3.62
CA LEU A 132 9.26 -10.94 4.07
C LEU A 132 8.20 -10.13 4.82
N GLY A 133 8.63 -9.20 5.67
CA GLY A 133 7.75 -8.26 6.36
C GLY A 133 6.90 -7.45 5.40
N VAL A 134 7.48 -6.93 4.31
CA VAL A 134 6.71 -6.17 3.30
C VAL A 134 5.72 -7.07 2.60
N MET A 135 6.12 -8.25 2.12
CA MET A 135 5.20 -9.15 1.43
C MET A 135 4.02 -9.57 2.30
N LEU A 136 4.27 -10.00 3.53
CA LEU A 136 3.20 -10.41 4.46
C LEU A 136 2.36 -9.21 4.89
N GLY A 137 2.98 -8.05 5.12
CA GLY A 137 2.28 -6.80 5.38
C GLY A 137 1.34 -6.41 4.24
N VAL A 138 1.74 -6.59 2.98
CA VAL A 138 0.90 -6.36 1.80
C VAL A 138 -0.29 -7.31 1.78
N TYR A 139 -0.10 -8.60 2.06
CA TYR A 139 -1.21 -9.56 2.18
C TYR A 139 -2.20 -9.16 3.29
N CYS A 140 -1.70 -8.65 4.43
CA CYS A 140 -2.53 -8.18 5.54
C CYS A 140 -3.22 -6.82 5.29
N SER A 141 -2.76 -6.05 4.29
CA SER A 141 -3.25 -4.70 4.00
C SER A 141 -4.03 -4.58 2.68
N GLY A 142 -4.39 -5.70 2.04
CA GLY A 142 -5.01 -5.72 0.71
C GLY A 142 -6.28 -4.86 0.56
N TYR A 143 -7.08 -4.67 1.62
CA TYR A 143 -8.28 -3.84 1.55
C TYR A 143 -8.01 -2.35 1.36
N SER A 144 -6.82 -1.87 1.71
CA SER A 144 -6.42 -0.47 1.60
C SER A 144 -5.65 -0.14 0.32
N GLY A 145 -5.28 -1.15 -0.47
CA GLY A 145 -4.29 -1.02 -1.54
C GLY A 145 -2.85 -1.26 -1.07
N ALA A 146 -2.65 -1.52 0.23
CA ALA A 146 -1.38 -1.93 0.82
C ALA A 146 -0.24 -0.92 0.63
N HIS A 147 -0.48 0.35 0.95
CA HIS A 147 0.57 1.36 0.85
C HIS A 147 1.64 1.14 1.92
N ILE A 148 1.22 0.91 3.17
CA ILE A 148 2.03 0.63 4.37
C ILE A 148 3.24 1.57 4.58
N ASN A 149 3.23 2.72 3.92
CA ASN A 149 4.28 3.71 3.81
C ASN A 149 3.67 5.08 3.47
N PRO A 150 3.86 6.12 4.32
CA PRO A 150 3.36 7.46 4.04
C PRO A 150 3.91 8.06 2.74
N ALA A 151 5.18 7.84 2.41
CA ALA A 151 5.81 8.39 1.20
C ALA A 151 5.27 7.74 -0.08
N VAL A 152 4.93 6.45 -0.04
CA VAL A 152 4.23 5.75 -1.12
C VAL A 152 2.80 6.28 -1.26
N THR A 153 2.07 6.42 -0.14
CA THR A 153 0.71 6.98 -0.14
C THR A 153 0.69 8.37 -0.77
N PHE A 154 1.66 9.22 -0.42
CA PHE A 154 1.82 10.55 -1.00
C PHE A 154 2.08 10.51 -2.51
N ALA A 155 3.00 9.66 -2.98
CA ALA A 155 3.26 9.50 -4.41
C ALA A 155 2.01 9.04 -5.18
N HIS A 156 1.21 8.13 -4.61
CA HIS A 156 -0.10 7.76 -5.18
C HIS A 156 -1.09 8.92 -5.21
N CYS A 157 -1.10 9.83 -4.23
CA CYS A 157 -1.91 11.05 -4.28
C CYS A 157 -1.50 11.96 -5.44
N VAL A 158 -0.19 12.07 -5.71
CA VAL A 158 0.36 12.91 -6.76
C VAL A 158 0.07 12.31 -8.14
N PHE A 159 0.41 11.04 -8.37
CA PHE A 159 0.49 10.46 -9.71
C PHE A 159 -0.66 9.49 -10.07
N ARG A 160 -1.38 8.95 -9.08
CA ARG A 160 -2.40 7.89 -9.28
C ARG A 160 -3.79 8.28 -8.77
N LYS A 161 -4.04 9.58 -8.63
CA LYS A 161 -5.35 10.16 -8.22
C LYS A 161 -5.87 9.61 -6.88
N PHE A 162 -4.97 9.13 -6.01
CA PHE A 162 -5.39 8.68 -4.68
C PHE A 162 -5.93 9.87 -3.87
N PRO A 163 -7.07 9.74 -3.17
CA PRO A 163 -7.71 10.89 -2.55
C PRO A 163 -6.85 11.52 -1.43
N TRP A 164 -6.48 12.79 -1.59
CA TRP A 164 -5.71 13.55 -0.59
C TRP A 164 -6.31 13.55 0.82
N ARG A 165 -7.64 13.45 0.95
CA ARG A 165 -8.33 13.37 2.25
C ARG A 165 -8.01 12.08 3.02
N LYS A 166 -7.63 11.01 2.33
CA LYS A 166 -7.26 9.72 2.95
C LYS A 166 -5.82 9.68 3.44
N PHE A 167 -4.93 10.50 2.85
CA PHE A 167 -3.51 10.56 3.21
C PHE A 167 -3.24 10.68 4.72
N PRO A 168 -3.82 11.64 5.47
CA PRO A 168 -3.55 11.74 6.91
C PRO A 168 -4.06 10.54 7.70
N ILE A 169 -5.16 9.91 7.27
CA ILE A 169 -5.73 8.72 7.94
C ILE A 169 -4.77 7.53 7.76
N TYR A 170 -4.27 7.32 6.54
CA TYR A 170 -3.29 6.28 6.23
C TYR A 170 -2.00 6.50 7.03
N MET A 171 -1.46 7.71 7.02
CA MET A 171 -0.22 8.03 7.75
C MET A 171 -0.35 7.75 9.26
N ILE A 172 -1.45 8.18 9.89
CA ILE A 172 -1.69 7.92 11.32
C ILE A 172 -1.81 6.42 11.58
N ALA A 173 -2.57 5.69 10.76
CA ALA A 173 -2.74 4.25 10.92
C ALA A 173 -1.40 3.49 10.80
N GLN A 174 -0.59 3.84 9.80
CA GLN A 174 0.73 3.25 9.57
C GLN A 174 1.67 3.53 10.75
N VAL A 175 1.74 4.78 11.22
CA VAL A 175 2.59 5.17 12.37
C VAL A 175 2.17 4.41 13.64
N LEU A 176 0.87 4.32 13.92
CA LEU A 176 0.36 3.57 15.07
C LEU A 176 0.66 2.07 14.95
N GLY A 177 0.53 1.49 13.75
CA GLY A 177 0.89 0.10 13.49
C GLY A 177 2.36 -0.18 13.77
N ALA A 178 3.24 0.72 13.31
CA ALA A 178 4.68 0.62 13.55
C ALA A 178 5.04 0.79 15.05
N MET A 179 4.42 1.75 15.75
CA MET A 179 4.58 1.91 17.19
C MET A 179 4.19 0.65 17.95
N CYS A 180 3.01 0.09 17.68
CA CYS A 180 2.54 -1.13 18.35
C CYS A 180 3.45 -2.34 18.07
N ALA A 181 3.93 -2.50 16.84
CA ALA A 181 4.84 -3.59 16.49
C ALA A 181 6.17 -3.47 17.23
N SER A 182 6.78 -2.27 17.26
CA SER A 182 8.02 -2.03 18.00
C SER A 182 7.87 -2.28 19.50
N ALA A 183 6.72 -1.94 20.10
CA ALA A 183 6.44 -2.26 21.50
C ALA A 183 6.33 -3.78 21.75
N VAL A 184 5.73 -4.53 20.80
CA VAL A 184 5.65 -5.99 20.87
C VAL A 184 7.03 -6.62 20.73
N VAL A 185 7.85 -6.17 19.77
CA VAL A 185 9.24 -6.66 19.61
C VAL A 185 10.06 -6.36 20.86
N TYR A 186 9.95 -5.14 21.41
CA TYR A 186 10.59 -4.78 22.67
C TYR A 186 10.18 -5.73 23.81
N GLY A 187 8.88 -5.95 24.00
CA GLY A 187 8.38 -6.86 25.03
C GLY A 187 8.88 -8.30 24.87
N ASN A 188 8.94 -8.78 23.63
CA ASN A 188 9.46 -10.11 23.31
C ASN A 188 10.96 -10.25 23.61
N TYR A 189 11.75 -9.20 23.36
CA TYR A 189 13.20 -9.23 23.50
C TYR A 189 13.74 -8.57 24.77
N ILE A 190 12.88 -8.16 25.73
CA ILE A 190 13.31 -7.39 26.90
C ILE A 190 14.45 -8.06 27.69
N SER A 191 14.37 -9.38 27.91
CA SER A 191 15.41 -10.16 28.60
C SER A 191 16.73 -10.21 27.82
N ALA A 192 16.65 -10.29 26.48
CA ALA A 192 17.82 -10.30 25.63
C ALA A 192 18.47 -8.91 25.54
N ILE A 193 17.66 -7.84 25.53
CA ILE A 193 18.17 -6.46 25.60
C ILE A 193 18.84 -6.22 26.97
N ASP A 194 18.24 -6.68 28.07
CA ASP A 194 18.86 -6.57 29.40
C ASP A 194 20.16 -7.36 29.51
N ASN A 195 20.26 -8.51 28.85
CA ASN A 195 21.51 -9.27 28.76
C ASN A 195 22.57 -8.58 27.88
N TYR A 196 22.15 -7.89 26.82
CA TYR A 196 23.03 -7.22 25.86
C TYR A 196 23.55 -5.86 26.36
N GLU A 197 22.67 -5.04 26.95
CA GLU A 197 23.00 -3.69 27.43
C GLU A 197 23.31 -3.63 28.93
N GLY A 198 22.76 -4.55 29.71
CA GLY A 198 22.62 -4.45 31.16
C GLY A 198 21.16 -4.16 31.58
N TYR A 199 20.80 -4.62 32.77
CA TYR A 199 19.43 -4.54 33.28
C TYR A 199 18.92 -3.09 33.34
N GLY A 200 17.82 -2.82 32.63
CA GLY A 200 17.19 -1.49 32.58
C GLY A 200 17.98 -0.43 31.80
N VAL A 201 19.08 -0.81 31.14
CA VAL A 201 19.90 0.09 30.32
C VAL A 201 19.33 0.12 28.89
N ARG A 202 19.08 1.33 28.37
CA ARG A 202 18.53 1.55 27.02
C ARG A 202 19.29 2.69 26.34
N THR A 203 20.22 2.33 25.47
CA THR A 203 21.14 3.28 24.84
C THR A 203 20.99 3.33 23.32
N VAL A 204 21.54 4.39 22.74
CA VAL A 204 21.38 4.76 21.33
C VAL A 204 22.72 4.66 20.61
N PRO A 205 22.77 4.22 19.33
CA PRO A 205 24.01 4.20 18.56
C PRO A 205 24.79 5.52 18.63
N GLY A 206 26.11 5.41 18.81
CA GLY A 206 27.02 6.53 19.03
C GLY A 206 27.16 7.00 20.50
N TYR A 207 26.37 6.44 21.42
CA TYR A 207 26.47 6.73 22.87
C TYR A 207 26.90 5.52 23.70
N SER A 208 26.84 4.30 23.14
CA SER A 208 27.28 3.06 23.76
C SER A 208 27.68 2.05 22.69
N ASN A 209 28.65 1.17 22.98
CA ASN A 209 29.07 0.08 22.10
C ASN A 209 28.06 -1.07 22.06
N THR A 210 27.16 -1.15 23.04
CA THR A 210 26.11 -2.17 23.15
C THR A 210 24.73 -1.56 22.96
N SER A 211 24.59 -0.51 22.16
CA SER A 211 23.28 0.12 21.95
C SER A 211 22.31 -0.76 21.18
N SER A 212 21.06 -0.82 21.63
CA SER A 212 19.98 -1.60 21.01
C SER A 212 18.91 -0.75 20.33
N ALA A 213 18.95 0.58 20.42
CA ALA A 213 17.93 1.44 19.77
C ALA A 213 17.87 1.25 18.24
N GLY A 214 18.96 0.81 17.62
CA GLY A 214 19.04 0.49 16.19
C GLY A 214 18.18 -0.70 15.75
N ILE A 215 17.62 -1.46 16.71
CA ILE A 215 16.63 -2.51 16.44
C ILE A 215 15.33 -1.91 15.90
N PHE A 216 14.92 -0.75 16.43
CA PHE A 216 13.59 -0.19 16.21
C PHE A 216 13.57 0.85 15.08
N CYS A 217 14.56 1.73 15.03
CA CYS A 217 14.62 2.81 14.06
C CYS A 217 16.03 2.96 13.51
N THR A 218 16.18 3.64 12.38
CA THR A 218 17.47 3.70 11.70
C THR A 218 18.37 4.79 12.28
N TYR A 219 19.67 4.51 12.23
CA TYR A 219 20.74 5.46 12.54
C TYR A 219 21.79 5.33 11.44
N PRO A 220 22.43 6.45 11.03
CA PRO A 220 23.36 6.43 9.93
C PRO A 220 24.70 5.85 10.38
N ALA A 221 25.44 5.26 9.44
CA ALA A 221 26.83 4.87 9.68
C ALA A 221 27.69 6.09 10.08
N GLU A 222 28.71 5.87 10.91
CA GLU A 222 29.49 6.96 11.53
C GLU A 222 30.20 7.87 10.53
N PHE A 223 30.60 7.34 9.37
CA PHE A 223 31.30 8.08 8.32
C PHE A 223 30.37 8.97 7.47
N MET A 224 29.05 8.84 7.62
CA MET A 224 28.10 9.53 6.76
C MET A 224 28.07 11.03 7.03
N THR A 225 28.09 11.83 5.95
CA THR A 225 27.77 13.25 6.03
C THR A 225 26.25 13.45 5.97
N ARG A 226 25.73 14.57 6.50
CA ARG A 226 24.30 14.88 6.45
C ARG A 226 23.74 14.88 5.02
N THR A 227 24.51 15.39 4.05
CA THR A 227 24.14 15.36 2.62
C THR A 227 24.10 13.93 2.09
N GLY A 228 25.09 13.11 2.43
CA GLY A 228 25.11 11.69 2.06
C GLY A 228 23.92 10.93 2.64
N MET A 229 23.58 11.17 3.91
CA MET A 229 22.41 10.55 4.57
C MET A 229 21.12 10.84 3.80
N PHE A 230 20.88 12.10 3.43
CA PHE A 230 19.70 12.49 2.66
C PHE A 230 19.69 11.85 1.26
N PHE A 231 20.85 11.85 0.58
CA PHE A 231 20.97 11.31 -0.77
C PHE A 231 20.76 9.79 -0.81
N SER A 232 21.25 9.07 0.19
CA SER A 232 21.08 7.61 0.33
C SER A 232 19.60 7.24 0.48
N GLU A 233 18.88 7.89 1.40
CA GLU A 233 17.43 7.70 1.58
C GLU A 233 16.61 8.14 0.34
N PHE A 234 17.04 9.21 -0.32
CA PHE A 234 16.42 9.69 -1.56
C PHE A 234 16.54 8.65 -2.69
N ILE A 235 17.73 8.10 -2.95
CA ILE A 235 17.93 7.10 -4.01
C ILE A 235 17.13 5.84 -3.73
N ALA A 236 17.24 5.28 -2.51
CA ALA A 236 16.54 4.06 -2.15
C ALA A 236 15.01 4.22 -2.28
N SER A 237 14.47 5.38 -1.89
CA SER A 237 13.04 5.69 -2.02
C SER A 237 12.61 5.96 -3.46
N ALA A 238 13.49 6.53 -4.30
CA ALA A 238 13.23 6.71 -5.73
C ALA A 238 13.15 5.37 -6.47
N ILE A 239 14.09 4.46 -6.19
CA ILE A 239 14.07 3.09 -6.73
C ILE A 239 12.81 2.37 -6.26
N LEU A 240 12.48 2.46 -4.96
CA LEU A 240 11.25 1.88 -4.40
C LEU A 240 10.02 2.29 -5.22
N MET A 241 9.80 3.60 -5.40
CA MET A 241 8.57 4.07 -6.05
C MET A 241 8.54 3.79 -7.56
N LEU A 242 9.68 3.95 -8.24
CA LEU A 242 9.79 3.65 -9.66
C LEU A 242 9.43 2.19 -9.93
N VAL A 243 9.97 1.26 -9.14
CA VAL A 243 9.68 -0.17 -9.30
C VAL A 243 8.27 -0.51 -8.84
N ILE A 244 7.73 0.09 -7.77
CA ILE A 244 6.31 -0.10 -7.39
C ILE A 244 5.37 0.24 -8.55
N PHE A 245 5.60 1.37 -9.24
CA PHE A 245 4.79 1.74 -10.39
C PHE A 245 4.97 0.75 -11.55
N ALA A 246 6.20 0.34 -11.87
CA ALA A 246 6.45 -0.68 -12.89
C ALA A 246 5.74 -2.02 -12.58
N LEU A 247 5.74 -2.46 -11.32
CA LEU A 247 5.10 -3.71 -10.90
C LEU A 247 3.57 -3.62 -10.90
N LYS A 248 3.01 -2.41 -10.85
CA LYS A 248 1.56 -2.17 -10.83
C LYS A 248 0.99 -1.73 -12.17
N ASP A 249 1.81 -1.64 -13.19
CA ASP A 249 1.42 -1.21 -14.52
C ASP A 249 1.21 -2.43 -15.42
N ASP A 250 -0.06 -2.71 -15.73
CA ASP A 250 -0.46 -3.83 -16.59
C ASP A 250 -0.25 -3.54 -18.09
N ASP A 251 0.02 -2.27 -18.46
CA ASP A 251 0.44 -1.90 -19.83
C ASP A 251 1.96 -2.10 -20.03
N ASN A 252 2.69 -2.33 -18.93
CA ASN A 252 4.03 -2.89 -18.92
C ASN A 252 3.94 -4.41 -18.65
N ILE A 253 5.03 -5.05 -18.18
CA ILE A 253 5.00 -6.47 -17.80
C ILE A 253 4.01 -6.70 -16.64
N GLY A 254 3.99 -5.81 -15.64
CA GLY A 254 3.15 -5.93 -14.44
C GLY A 254 3.46 -7.17 -13.59
N ALA A 255 3.21 -7.11 -12.28
CA ALA A 255 3.36 -8.28 -11.41
C ALA A 255 2.04 -9.03 -11.18
N GLY A 256 0.90 -8.38 -11.45
CA GLY A 256 -0.43 -8.95 -11.22
C GLY A 256 -0.57 -9.60 -9.84
N PRO A 257 -1.05 -10.85 -9.74
CA PRO A 257 -1.18 -11.59 -8.47
C PRO A 257 0.16 -11.80 -7.72
N LEU A 258 1.29 -11.75 -8.41
CA LEU A 258 2.63 -11.91 -7.83
C LEU A 258 3.17 -10.59 -7.23
N THR A 259 2.40 -9.50 -7.26
CA THR A 259 2.87 -8.21 -6.69
C THR A 259 3.48 -8.35 -5.29
N PRO A 260 2.87 -9.07 -4.32
CA PRO A 260 3.46 -9.19 -2.98
C PRO A 260 4.85 -9.85 -2.99
N LEU A 261 5.04 -10.88 -3.83
CA LEU A 261 6.33 -11.56 -3.99
C LEU A 261 7.37 -10.67 -4.70
N ALA A 262 6.95 -9.88 -5.68
CA ALA A 262 7.85 -8.94 -6.34
C ALA A 262 8.29 -7.81 -5.38
N LEU A 263 7.38 -7.34 -4.51
CA LEU A 263 7.71 -6.37 -3.47
C LEU A 263 8.66 -6.95 -2.41
N PHE A 264 8.58 -8.25 -2.12
CA PHE A 264 9.59 -8.94 -1.31
C PHE A 264 10.99 -8.75 -1.91
N PHE A 265 11.17 -9.07 -3.19
CA PHE A 265 12.47 -8.96 -3.85
C PHE A 265 12.96 -7.52 -4.02
N LEU A 266 12.05 -6.57 -4.24
CA LEU A 266 12.38 -5.15 -4.29
C LEU A 266 13.00 -4.68 -2.97
N ILE A 267 12.37 -5.01 -1.84
CA ILE A 267 12.81 -4.56 -0.52
C ILE A 267 14.08 -5.31 -0.09
N PHE A 268 14.15 -6.61 -0.36
CA PHE A 268 15.38 -7.39 -0.20
C PHE A 268 16.54 -6.74 -0.97
N GLY A 269 16.33 -6.40 -2.25
CA GLY A 269 17.34 -5.78 -3.11
C GLY A 269 17.77 -4.41 -2.61
N ILE A 270 16.83 -3.55 -2.19
CA ILE A 270 17.16 -2.24 -1.60
C ILE A 270 17.99 -2.44 -0.31
N GLY A 271 17.59 -3.35 0.57
CA GLY A 271 18.35 -3.64 1.79
C GLY A 271 19.75 -4.15 1.50
N ALA A 272 19.88 -5.10 0.58
CA ALA A 272 21.16 -5.71 0.21
C ALA A 272 22.12 -4.73 -0.48
N CYS A 273 21.60 -3.77 -1.27
CA CYS A 273 22.43 -2.89 -2.11
C CYS A 273 22.62 -1.47 -1.53
N PHE A 274 21.63 -0.93 -0.82
CA PHE A 274 21.59 0.48 -0.39
C PHE A 274 21.45 0.65 1.13
N GLY A 275 21.55 -0.43 1.89
CA GLY A 275 21.13 -0.37 3.28
C GLY A 275 22.21 -0.12 4.33
N TRP A 276 23.50 -0.29 4.01
CA TRP A 276 24.59 -0.11 5.00
C TRP A 276 24.68 1.32 5.54
N GLU A 277 24.52 2.32 4.67
CA GLU A 277 24.77 3.72 5.00
C GLU A 277 23.75 4.30 5.99
N THR A 278 22.46 4.02 5.78
CA THR A 278 21.36 4.66 6.52
C THR A 278 20.31 3.67 7.03
N GLY A 279 20.45 2.38 6.77
CA GLY A 279 19.46 1.37 7.15
C GLY A 279 18.19 1.38 6.30
N TYR A 280 18.22 2.03 5.12
CA TYR A 280 17.14 2.05 4.11
C TYR A 280 15.77 2.28 4.74
N ALA A 281 15.63 3.40 5.46
CA ALA A 281 14.38 3.69 6.16
C ALA A 281 13.22 3.79 5.17
N ILE A 282 13.36 4.57 4.09
CA ILE A 282 12.47 4.71 2.91
C ILE A 282 10.97 4.91 3.21
N ASN A 283 10.62 5.10 4.48
CA ASN A 283 9.27 5.03 5.02
C ASN A 283 9.23 5.75 6.37
N LEU A 284 8.52 6.88 6.42
CA LEU A 284 8.35 7.67 7.65
C LEU A 284 7.75 6.84 8.78
N ALA A 285 6.73 6.01 8.54
CA ALA A 285 6.07 5.26 9.61
C ALA A 285 7.00 4.22 10.24
N ARG A 286 7.82 3.56 9.41
CA ARG A 286 8.82 2.55 9.81
C ARG A 286 9.99 3.13 10.61
N ASP A 287 10.25 4.43 10.52
CA ASP A 287 11.28 5.07 11.34
C ASP A 287 10.68 5.87 12.50
N PHE A 288 9.78 6.81 12.21
CA PHE A 288 9.21 7.71 13.21
C PHE A 288 8.41 6.98 14.28
N GLY A 289 7.59 5.99 13.90
CA GLY A 289 6.77 5.23 14.86
C GLY A 289 7.64 4.52 15.90
N PRO A 290 8.54 3.63 15.50
CA PRO A 290 9.45 2.95 16.42
C PRO A 290 10.42 3.89 17.16
N ARG A 291 10.82 5.01 16.55
CA ARG A 291 11.63 6.05 17.22
C ARG A 291 10.86 6.72 18.36
N LEU A 292 9.58 7.06 18.13
CA LEU A 292 8.71 7.60 19.16
C LEU A 292 8.43 6.56 20.24
N MET A 293 8.22 5.29 19.87
CA MET A 293 8.01 4.22 20.83
C MET A 293 9.26 3.97 21.68
N SER A 294 10.46 3.89 21.09
CA SER A 294 11.71 3.74 21.85
C SER A 294 11.97 4.92 22.78
N TYR A 295 11.62 6.15 22.39
CA TYR A 295 11.63 7.29 23.30
C TYR A 295 10.74 7.04 24.53
N MET A 296 9.50 6.58 24.33
CA MET A 296 8.55 6.26 25.40
C MET A 296 9.00 5.08 26.27
N LEU A 297 9.78 4.14 25.72
CA LEU A 297 10.31 2.96 26.41
C LEU A 297 11.59 3.24 27.22
N GLY A 298 12.07 4.49 27.25
CA GLY A 298 13.18 4.90 28.11
C GLY A 298 14.54 4.99 27.43
N TYR A 299 14.63 4.90 26.10
CA TYR A 299 15.90 5.16 25.36
C TYR A 299 16.34 6.64 25.42
N GLY A 300 15.48 7.52 25.94
CA GLY A 300 15.81 8.92 26.23
C GLY A 300 15.92 9.82 25.01
N THR A 301 16.27 11.08 25.22
CA THR A 301 16.25 12.10 24.15
C THR A 301 17.29 11.89 23.04
N ASN A 302 18.26 10.99 23.26
CA ASN A 302 19.33 10.74 22.30
C ASN A 302 18.82 10.09 21.01
N VAL A 303 17.65 9.44 21.01
CA VAL A 303 17.00 8.92 19.79
C VAL A 303 16.71 10.02 18.75
N TRP A 304 16.64 11.28 19.18
CA TRP A 304 16.43 12.46 18.34
C TRP A 304 17.73 13.21 18.00
N LYS A 305 18.85 12.90 18.67
CA LYS A 305 20.12 13.63 18.54
C LYS A 305 21.20 12.84 17.82
N ALA A 306 21.16 11.51 17.93
CA ALA A 306 22.14 10.61 17.29
C ALA A 306 22.25 10.86 15.78
N GLY A 307 23.44 10.62 15.23
CA GLY A 307 23.72 10.84 13.82
C GLY A 307 23.58 12.30 13.38
N ASN A 308 23.95 13.26 14.24
CA ASN A 308 23.83 14.70 13.97
C ASN A 308 22.40 15.16 13.65
N TYR A 309 21.45 14.75 14.51
CA TYR A 309 20.01 14.94 14.33
C TYR A 309 19.45 14.22 13.10
N TYR A 310 19.80 12.94 12.94
CA TYR A 310 19.41 12.15 11.77
C TYR A 310 17.89 11.96 11.63
N PHE A 311 17.13 11.98 12.73
CA PHE A 311 15.71 11.59 12.77
C PHE A 311 14.82 12.24 11.69
N TRP A 312 15.07 13.48 11.29
CA TRP A 312 14.22 14.17 10.31
C TRP A 312 14.47 13.66 8.89
N ILE A 313 15.62 13.04 8.60
CA ILE A 313 15.97 12.59 7.25
C ILE A 313 15.03 11.47 6.79
N PRO A 314 14.84 10.37 7.54
CA PRO A 314 13.82 9.35 7.22
C PRO A 314 12.38 9.88 7.15
N MET A 315 12.09 11.02 7.77
CA MET A 315 10.76 11.64 7.73
C MET A 315 10.53 12.47 6.48
N VAL A 316 11.60 12.92 5.81
CA VAL A 316 11.51 13.91 4.73
C VAL A 316 12.05 13.36 3.41
N ALA A 317 13.27 12.81 3.42
CA ALA A 317 13.94 12.33 2.21
C ALA A 317 13.11 11.29 1.43
N PRO A 318 12.40 10.34 2.09
CA PRO A 318 11.56 9.40 1.35
C PRO A 318 10.47 10.03 0.51
N PHE A 319 9.84 11.13 0.95
CA PHE A 319 8.83 11.83 0.16
C PHE A 319 9.41 12.42 -1.12
N PHE A 320 10.62 12.99 -1.05
CA PHE A 320 11.31 13.50 -2.23
C PHE A 320 11.72 12.36 -3.16
N GLY A 321 12.26 11.28 -2.61
CA GLY A 321 12.67 10.11 -3.37
C GLY A 321 11.49 9.45 -4.07
N THR A 322 10.41 9.10 -3.35
CA THR A 322 9.25 8.46 -3.98
C THR A 322 8.58 9.35 -5.02
N THR A 323 8.50 10.66 -4.76
CA THR A 323 7.96 11.61 -5.74
C THR A 323 8.82 11.65 -7.00
N PHE A 324 10.15 11.67 -6.85
CA PHE A 324 11.07 11.64 -7.99
C PHE A 324 11.04 10.32 -8.75
N GLY A 325 11.00 9.18 -8.06
CA GLY A 325 10.89 7.86 -8.68
C GLY A 325 9.58 7.70 -9.48
N GLY A 326 8.47 8.16 -8.91
CA GLY A 326 7.18 8.19 -9.61
C GLY A 326 7.19 9.13 -10.82
N PHE A 327 7.79 10.30 -10.68
CA PHE A 327 8.00 11.24 -11.78
C PHE A 327 8.82 10.61 -12.92
N LEU A 328 9.92 9.93 -12.61
CA LEU A 328 10.75 9.26 -13.63
C LEU A 328 9.99 8.17 -14.37
N TYR A 329 9.18 7.37 -13.67
CA TYR A 329 8.36 6.34 -14.31
C TYR A 329 7.35 6.96 -15.29
N ASP A 330 6.62 7.98 -14.84
CA ASP A 330 5.64 8.68 -15.69
C ASP A 330 6.29 9.47 -16.83
N LEU A 331 7.51 9.98 -16.65
CA LEU A 331 8.22 10.72 -17.70
C LEU A 331 8.73 9.81 -18.82
N LEU A 332 9.18 8.60 -18.47
CA LEU A 332 9.96 7.75 -19.36
C LEU A 332 9.18 6.55 -19.91
N LEU A 333 8.21 6.03 -19.16
CA LEU A 333 7.59 4.72 -19.45
C LEU A 333 6.07 4.78 -19.56
N ASN A 334 5.40 5.51 -18.67
CA ASN A 334 3.93 5.53 -18.62
C ASN A 334 3.37 6.71 -19.42
N ASP A 335 2.52 6.45 -20.41
CA ASP A 335 1.86 7.44 -21.27
C ASP A 335 0.40 7.76 -20.84
N GLY A 336 -0.07 7.18 -19.72
CA GLY A 336 -1.40 7.36 -19.17
C GLY A 336 -1.70 8.75 -18.57
N ASP A 337 -2.92 8.95 -18.05
CA ASP A 337 -3.37 10.24 -17.50
C ASP A 337 -2.76 10.55 -16.12
N THR A 338 -1.58 11.20 -16.16
CA THR A 338 -0.79 11.62 -15.01
C THR A 338 -0.54 13.13 -15.04
N PRO A 339 -0.10 13.77 -13.93
CA PRO A 339 0.30 15.18 -13.98
C PRO A 339 1.41 15.45 -15.01
N VAL A 340 2.31 14.48 -15.23
CA VAL A 340 3.46 14.57 -16.14
C VAL A 340 3.01 14.56 -17.59
N ASN A 341 2.02 13.73 -17.94
CA ASN A 341 1.53 13.56 -19.32
C ASN A 341 0.49 14.62 -19.72
N THR A 342 0.64 15.84 -19.20
CA THR A 342 -0.16 17.00 -19.61
C THR A 342 0.72 18.08 -20.22
N PRO A 343 0.17 19.01 -21.05
CA PRO A 343 0.98 20.05 -21.67
C PRO A 343 1.84 20.79 -20.64
N TRP A 344 3.13 20.94 -20.95
CA TRP A 344 4.13 21.55 -20.06
C TRP A 344 4.38 20.75 -18.77
N ILE A 345 4.25 19.42 -18.80
CA ILE A 345 4.53 18.55 -17.64
C ILE A 345 3.68 18.96 -16.42
N GLY A 346 2.44 19.39 -16.67
CA GLY A 346 1.54 19.84 -15.61
C GLY A 346 1.87 21.19 -14.98
N LEU A 347 2.90 21.92 -15.43
CA LEU A 347 3.24 23.28 -14.94
C LEU A 347 2.05 24.24 -15.03
N LYS A 348 1.16 24.06 -16.02
CA LYS A 348 -0.08 24.84 -16.14
C LYS A 348 -1.03 24.68 -14.95
N ARG A 349 -0.94 23.59 -14.18
CA ARG A 349 -1.73 23.37 -12.96
C ARG A 349 -1.22 24.20 -11.77
N LEU A 350 0.03 24.68 -11.82
CA LEU A 350 0.64 25.54 -10.80
C LEU A 350 0.38 27.03 -11.04
N VAL A 351 -0.12 27.41 -12.22
CA VAL A 351 -0.48 28.80 -12.55
C VAL A 351 -2.01 28.96 -12.45
N PRO A 352 -2.54 29.61 -11.41
CA PRO A 352 -3.97 29.84 -11.28
C PRO A 352 -4.44 30.76 -12.42
N GLY A 353 -5.30 30.26 -13.32
CA GLY A 353 -5.93 31.08 -14.37
C GLY A 353 -6.08 30.43 -15.75
N ALA A 354 -5.42 29.30 -16.03
CA ALA A 354 -5.48 28.67 -17.35
C ALA A 354 -6.75 27.82 -17.62
N LEU A 355 -7.51 27.49 -16.57
CA LEU A 355 -8.73 26.66 -16.68
C LEU A 355 -9.99 27.46 -17.07
N THR A 356 -9.96 28.79 -17.00
CA THR A 356 -11.17 29.62 -17.16
C THR A 356 -11.50 30.00 -18.61
N HIS A 357 -10.56 29.86 -19.56
CA HIS A 357 -10.77 30.31 -20.95
C HIS A 357 -11.08 29.22 -21.97
N ALA A 358 -10.76 27.96 -21.70
CA ALA A 358 -10.98 26.88 -22.68
C ALA A 358 -12.45 26.45 -22.78
N LYS A 359 -13.21 26.51 -21.67
CA LYS A 359 -14.63 26.10 -21.64
C LYS A 359 -15.57 27.13 -22.28
N ARG A 360 -15.17 28.41 -22.34
CA ARG A 360 -15.99 29.51 -22.86
C ARG A 360 -15.92 29.70 -24.38
N ARG A 361 -14.89 29.17 -25.06
CA ARG A 361 -14.75 29.28 -26.52
C ARG A 361 -15.47 28.19 -27.31
N ARG A 362 -15.79 27.03 -26.71
CA ARG A 362 -16.53 25.97 -27.38
C ARG A 362 -18.05 26.22 -27.46
N SER A 363 -18.64 26.98 -26.53
CA SER A 363 -20.08 27.26 -26.58
C SER A 363 -20.46 28.42 -27.53
N SER A 364 -19.49 29.10 -28.15
CA SER A 364 -19.72 30.28 -29.00
C SER A 364 -19.54 29.99 -30.50
N HIS A 365 -19.26 28.75 -30.89
CA HIS A 365 -19.03 28.36 -32.30
C HIS A 365 -20.03 27.31 -32.83
N GLU A 366 -21.00 26.87 -32.03
CA GLU A 366 -22.04 25.91 -32.48
C GLU A 366 -23.42 26.54 -32.71
N ILE A 367 -23.55 27.87 -32.70
CA ILE A 367 -24.80 28.56 -33.02
C ILE A 367 -24.52 29.60 -34.10
N ASN A 368 -24.33 29.14 -35.35
CA ASN A 368 -24.72 29.86 -36.57
C ASN A 368 -24.24 29.07 -37.80
N GLY A 369 -25.18 28.36 -38.44
CA GLY A 369 -24.93 27.76 -39.74
C GLY A 369 -25.93 26.67 -40.09
N SER A 370 -27.19 27.06 -40.36
CA SER A 370 -28.12 26.22 -41.14
C SER A 370 -28.31 26.86 -42.53
N PRO A 371 -28.41 26.05 -43.60
CA PRO A 371 -28.32 26.53 -44.98
C PRO A 371 -29.68 27.00 -45.53
N VAL A 372 -29.63 27.96 -46.45
CA VAL A 372 -30.61 28.18 -47.53
C VAL A 372 -29.83 28.12 -48.83
#